data_AF-A0A355B9I9-F1
#
_entry.id   AF-A0A355B9I9-F1
#
_cell.length_a   1.000
_cell.length_b   1.000
_cell.length_c   1.000
_cell.angle_alpha   90.00
_cell.angle_beta   90.00
_cell.angle_gamma   90.00
#
_symmetry.space_group_name_H-M   'P 1'
#
loop_
_entity.id
_entity.type
_entity.pdbx_description
1 polymer ?
#
loop_
_entity_poly.entity_id
_entity_poly.type
_entity_poly.pdbx_seq_one_letter_code
_entity_poly.pdbx_strand_id
1 'polypeptide(L)'
;MHTIDVPEIKKTFYMPSDLSECDKRQYIEMCGLMYQYTVGAMSYEDLRVHAVYKLLNLKRKPNPNQAVEEEKMSNILEISKLVDNFFTPTETQMIIKQHYINNPVKSFAPAWKRFYGPEDGFQNVKFGEYVTALRIFLEFSANPSYDLLLQLTA
;
A
#
# COMPACT_ATOMS: atom_id res chain seq x y z
N MET A 1 1.01 -13.32 -8.93
CA MET A 1 2.33 -12.69 -9.02
C MET A 1 2.74 -12.56 -10.48
N HIS A 2 3.17 -11.37 -10.92
CA HIS A 2 3.67 -11.11 -12.27
C HIS A 2 5.20 -11.19 -12.32
N THR A 3 5.73 -11.81 -13.36
CA THR A 3 7.17 -11.89 -13.62
C THR A 3 7.57 -10.84 -14.65
N ILE A 4 8.61 -10.06 -14.35
CA ILE A 4 9.16 -9.05 -15.24
C ILE A 4 10.62 -9.42 -15.50
N ASP A 5 10.91 -9.88 -16.72
CA ASP A 5 12.27 -10.22 -17.14
C ASP A 5 12.91 -9.03 -17.85
N VAL A 6 14.13 -8.68 -17.43
CA VAL A 6 14.98 -7.68 -18.08
C VAL A 6 16.24 -8.39 -18.61
N PRO A 7 16.21 -8.90 -19.86
CA PRO A 7 17.26 -9.76 -20.40
C PRO A 7 18.64 -9.10 -20.42
N GLU A 8 18.70 -7.80 -20.67
CA GLU A 8 19.93 -7.01 -20.84
C GLU A 8 20.80 -7.03 -19.57
N ILE A 9 20.15 -7.07 -18.40
CA ILE A 9 20.82 -7.15 -17.10
C ILE A 9 20.68 -8.52 -16.43
N LYS A 10 20.12 -9.51 -17.14
CA LYS A 10 19.84 -10.87 -16.66
C LYS A 10 19.15 -10.87 -15.31
N LYS A 11 18.15 -10.00 -15.15
CA LYS A 11 17.44 -9.81 -13.89
C LYS A 11 15.95 -10.03 -14.07
N THR A 12 15.41 -10.87 -13.21
CA THR A 12 13.97 -11.10 -13.08
C THR A 12 13.47 -10.40 -11.83
N PHE A 13 12.36 -9.69 -11.98
CA PHE A 13 11.63 -9.05 -10.89
C PHE A 13 10.27 -9.72 -10.71
N TYR A 14 9.80 -9.72 -9.47
CA TYR A 14 8.53 -10.30 -9.10
C TYR A 14 7.63 -9.21 -8.53
N MET A 15 6.59 -8.88 -9.28
CA MET A 15 5.59 -7.89 -8.90
C MET A 15 4.38 -8.62 -8.31
N PRO A 16 3.95 -8.31 -7.08
CA PRO A 16 2.72 -8.87 -6.53
C PRO A 16 1.52 -8.52 -7.42
N SER A 17 0.58 -9.45 -7.58
CA SER A 17 -0.67 -9.21 -8.34
C SER A 17 -1.73 -8.50 -7.50
N ASP A 18 -1.66 -8.63 -6.18
CA ASP A 18 -2.50 -7.94 -5.21
C ASP A 18 -1.78 -7.83 -3.84
N LEU A 19 -2.43 -7.20 -2.87
CA LEU A 19 -1.86 -6.98 -1.53
C LEU A 19 -1.56 -8.28 -0.76
N SER A 20 -2.28 -9.37 -1.00
CA SER A 20 -2.08 -10.63 -0.27
C SER A 20 -0.79 -11.33 -0.63
N GLU A 21 -0.24 -11.04 -1.82
CA GLU A 21 1.05 -11.53 -2.28
C GLU A 21 2.23 -10.67 -1.83
N CYS A 22 1.98 -9.54 -1.15
CA CYS A 22 3.04 -8.67 -0.67
C CYS A 22 3.76 -9.27 0.55
N ASP A 23 5.09 -9.18 0.55
CA ASP A 23 5.88 -9.38 1.76
C ASP A 23 5.63 -8.26 2.78
N LYS A 24 6.11 -8.43 4.01
CA LYS A 24 5.95 -7.45 5.10
C LYS A 24 6.39 -6.03 4.71
N ARG A 25 7.52 -5.90 4.01
CA ARG A 25 8.08 -4.60 3.62
C ARG A 25 7.23 -3.97 2.52
N GLN A 26 6.91 -4.73 1.48
CA GLN A 26 6.05 -4.31 0.38
C GLN A 26 4.69 -3.83 0.89
N TYR A 27 4.09 -4.61 1.81
CA TYR A 27 2.79 -4.29 2.39
C TYR A 27 2.81 -2.98 3.17
N ILE A 28 3.81 -2.78 4.05
CA ILE A 28 3.96 -1.55 4.84
C ILE A 28 4.16 -0.32 3.93
N GLU A 29 5.01 -0.45 2.90
CA GLU A 29 5.24 0.63 1.95
C GLU A 29 3.98 0.97 1.15
N MET A 30 3.21 -0.04 0.72
CA MET A 30 1.91 0.16 0.10
C MET A 30 0.93 0.86 1.04
N CYS A 31 0.84 0.46 2.31
CA CYS A 31 0.00 1.14 3.30
C CYS A 31 0.32 2.63 3.42
N GLY A 32 1.61 3.00 3.42
CA GLY A 32 2.04 4.39 3.44
C GLY A 32 1.59 5.18 2.21
N LEU A 33 1.76 4.60 1.01
CA LEU A 33 1.32 5.24 -0.25
C LEU A 33 -0.20 5.39 -0.31
N MET A 34 -0.94 4.36 0.10
CA MET A 34 -2.39 4.40 0.12
C MET A 34 -2.92 5.46 1.06
N TYR A 35 -2.33 5.59 2.26
CA TYR A 35 -2.69 6.64 3.18
C TYR A 35 -2.50 8.03 2.54
N GLN A 36 -1.38 8.28 1.85
CA GLN A 36 -1.14 9.55 1.15
C GLN A 36 -2.17 9.82 0.06
N TYR A 37 -2.58 8.80 -0.70
CA TYR A 37 -3.65 8.91 -1.68
C TYR A 37 -5.01 9.20 -1.02
N THR A 38 -5.37 8.49 0.04
CA THR A 38 -6.64 8.65 0.76
C THR A 38 -6.81 10.05 1.35
N VAL A 39 -5.74 10.66 1.88
CA VAL A 39 -5.78 12.04 2.40
C VAL A 39 -5.62 13.10 1.31
N GLY A 40 -5.57 12.72 0.04
CA GLY A 40 -5.43 13.65 -1.10
C GLY A 40 -4.05 14.27 -1.26
N ALA A 41 -3.03 13.76 -0.56
CA ALA A 41 -1.65 14.25 -0.67
C ALA A 41 -0.91 13.74 -1.93
N MET A 42 -1.50 12.77 -2.63
CA MET A 42 -0.91 12.12 -3.80
C MET A 42 -2.00 11.79 -4.83
N SER A 43 -1.72 11.94 -6.12
CA SER A 43 -2.62 11.50 -7.18
C SER A 43 -2.60 9.98 -7.36
N TYR A 44 -3.61 9.41 -8.02
CA TYR A 44 -3.61 7.97 -8.31
C TYR A 44 -2.46 7.56 -9.26
N GLU A 45 -2.11 8.43 -10.22
CA GLU A 45 -0.98 8.18 -11.12
C GLU A 45 0.35 8.14 -10.36
N ASP A 46 0.58 9.10 -9.47
CA ASP A 46 1.75 9.13 -8.60
C ASP A 46 1.80 7.88 -7.71
N LEU A 47 0.65 7.48 -7.12
CA LEU A 47 0.57 6.26 -6.31
C LEU A 47 1.06 5.04 -7.08
N ARG A 48 0.63 4.84 -8.32
CA ARG A 48 1.04 3.68 -9.13
C ARG A 48 2.53 3.71 -9.44
N VAL A 49 3.07 4.87 -9.83
CA VAL A 49 4.50 5.02 -10.11
C VAL A 49 5.32 4.74 -8.86
N HIS A 50 4.97 5.35 -7.73
CA HIS A 50 5.64 5.14 -6.45
C HIS A 50 5.53 3.67 -5.99
N ALA A 51 4.37 3.04 -6.19
CA ALA A 51 4.15 1.63 -5.86
C ALA A 51 5.13 0.72 -6.62
N VAL A 52 5.36 0.93 -7.92
CA VAL A 52 6.36 0.13 -8.68
C VAL A 52 7.74 0.22 -8.04
N TYR A 53 8.20 1.42 -7.68
CA TYR A 53 9.50 1.59 -7.04
C TYR A 53 9.57 0.85 -5.70
N LYS A 54 8.51 0.90 -4.89
CA LYS A 54 8.47 0.24 -3.58
C LYS A 54 8.33 -1.27 -3.69
N LEU A 55 7.44 -1.76 -4.54
CA LEU A 55 7.17 -3.19 -4.71
C LEU A 55 8.37 -3.92 -5.29
N LEU A 56 9.02 -3.34 -6.30
CA LEU A 56 10.21 -3.91 -6.96
C LEU A 56 11.53 -3.51 -6.29
N ASN A 57 11.49 -2.75 -5.20
CA ASN A 57 12.67 -2.26 -4.46
C ASN A 57 13.67 -1.52 -5.36
N LEU A 58 13.15 -0.67 -6.25
CA LEU A 58 13.95 0.14 -7.16
C LEU A 58 14.38 1.44 -6.49
N LYS A 59 15.52 1.98 -6.92
CA LYS A 59 16.02 3.29 -6.51
C LYS A 59 16.05 4.22 -7.72
N ARG A 60 15.50 5.42 -7.57
CA ARG A 60 15.56 6.44 -8.63
C ARG A 60 17.01 6.88 -8.82
N LYS A 61 17.53 6.69 -10.03
CA LYS A 61 18.82 7.23 -10.48
C LYS A 61 18.56 8.02 -11.76
N PRO A 62 18.62 9.37 -11.75
CA PRO A 62 18.38 10.17 -12.94
C PRO A 62 19.48 9.92 -13.98
N ASN A 63 19.10 9.89 -15.26
CA ASN A 63 20.04 9.88 -16.37
C ASN A 63 20.17 11.30 -16.97
N PRO A 64 21.39 11.81 -17.20
CA PRO A 64 21.57 13.10 -17.87
C PRO A 64 21.10 13.11 -19.33
N ASN A 65 21.01 11.96 -19.99
CA ASN A 65 20.40 11.85 -21.31
C ASN A 65 18.88 11.77 -21.18
N GLN A 66 18.20 12.83 -21.64
CA GLN A 66 16.75 12.96 -21.54
C GLN A 66 15.99 11.83 -22.25
N ALA A 67 16.42 11.41 -23.45
CA ALA A 67 15.75 10.32 -24.17
C ALA A 67 15.78 9.00 -23.38
N VAL A 68 16.89 8.73 -22.70
CA VAL A 68 17.03 7.52 -21.86
C VAL A 68 16.20 7.64 -20.57
N GLU A 69 16.09 8.84 -20.00
CA GLU A 69 15.24 9.05 -18.82
C GLU A 69 13.75 8.93 -19.17
N GLU A 70 13.33 9.45 -20.33
CA GLU A 70 11.96 9.32 -20.84
C GLU A 70 11.59 7.85 -21.11
N GLU A 71 12.46 7.09 -21.79
CA GLU A 71 12.26 5.66 -22.01
C GLU A 71 12.13 4.89 -20.69
N LYS A 72 13.01 5.18 -19.73
CA LYS A 72 12.96 4.57 -18.40
C LYS A 72 11.64 4.88 -17.69
N MET A 73 11.18 6.13 -17.73
CA MET A 73 9.92 6.53 -17.10
C MET A 73 8.71 5.92 -17.82
N SER A 74 8.76 5.79 -19.14
CA SER A 74 7.74 5.09 -19.94
C SER A 74 7.60 3.62 -19.52
N ASN A 75 8.71 2.91 -19.35
CA ASN A 75 8.71 1.53 -18.87
C ASN A 75 8.12 1.40 -17.45
N ILE A 76 8.49 2.31 -16.54
CA ILE A 76 7.91 2.34 -15.19
C ILE A 76 6.40 2.60 -15.25
N LEU A 77 5.95 3.54 -16.08
CA LEU A 77 4.54 3.84 -16.26
C LEU A 77 3.77 2.63 -16.80
N GLU A 78 4.34 1.88 -17.74
CA GLU A 78 3.73 0.66 -18.27
C GLU A 78 3.57 -0.41 -17.18
N ILE A 79 4.64 -0.67 -16.41
CA ILE A 79 4.59 -1.60 -15.27
C ILE A 79 3.58 -1.14 -14.22
N SER A 80 3.43 0.17 -14.03
CA SER A 80 2.52 0.75 -13.03
C SER A 80 1.06 0.39 -13.26
N LYS A 81 0.67 0.06 -14.50
CA LYS A 81 -0.68 -0.44 -14.81
C LYS A 81 -1.00 -1.76 -14.11
N LEU A 82 0.01 -2.58 -13.76
CA LEU A 82 -0.20 -3.79 -12.97
C LEU A 82 -0.72 -3.49 -11.56
N VAL A 83 -0.45 -2.28 -11.04
CA VAL A 83 -0.96 -1.83 -9.74
C VAL A 83 -2.47 -1.63 -9.77
N ASP A 84 -3.07 -1.38 -10.94
CA ASP A 84 -4.53 -1.24 -11.07
C ASP A 84 -5.27 -2.49 -10.58
N ASN A 85 -4.64 -3.67 -10.67
CA ASN A 85 -5.23 -4.92 -10.19
C ASN A 85 -5.45 -4.95 -8.67
N PHE A 86 -4.75 -4.10 -7.91
CA PHE A 86 -4.91 -3.99 -6.46
C PHE A 86 -6.23 -3.30 -6.11
N PHE A 87 -6.86 -2.62 -7.06
CA PHE A 87 -8.03 -1.80 -6.85
C PHE A 87 -9.21 -2.29 -7.69
N THR A 88 -10.40 -1.91 -7.23
CA THR A 88 -11.66 -2.00 -7.95
C THR A 88 -12.09 -0.55 -8.25
N PRO A 89 -12.23 -0.18 -9.53
CA PRO A 89 -12.72 1.15 -9.87
C PRO A 89 -14.18 1.30 -9.43
N THR A 90 -14.50 2.47 -8.90
CA THR A 90 -15.88 2.92 -8.68
C THR A 90 -16.13 4.23 -9.43
N GLU A 91 -17.35 4.74 -9.40
CA GLU A 91 -17.71 5.99 -10.07
C GLU A 91 -16.90 7.20 -9.56
N THR A 92 -16.41 7.16 -8.32
CA THR A 92 -15.78 8.30 -7.66
C THR A 92 -14.33 8.06 -7.22
N GLN A 93 -13.92 6.81 -7.01
CA GLN A 93 -12.61 6.49 -6.47
C GLN A 93 -12.12 5.07 -6.77
N MET A 94 -10.83 4.82 -6.58
CA MET A 94 -10.23 3.49 -6.62
C MET A 94 -10.30 2.85 -5.22
N ILE A 95 -11.12 1.81 -5.07
CA ILE A 95 -11.28 1.10 -3.79
C ILE A 95 -10.32 -0.10 -3.77
N ILE A 96 -9.56 -0.27 -2.71
CA ILE A 96 -8.63 -1.39 -2.62
C ILE A 96 -9.34 -2.75 -2.46
N LYS A 97 -8.84 -3.76 -3.17
CA LYS A 97 -9.22 -5.16 -2.96
C LYS A 97 -8.55 -5.68 -1.70
N GLN A 98 -9.36 -6.04 -0.71
CA GLN A 98 -8.88 -6.56 0.57
C GLN A 98 -9.17 -8.06 0.65
N HIS A 99 -8.11 -8.86 0.53
CA HIS A 99 -8.16 -10.31 0.74
C HIS A 99 -7.62 -10.63 2.14
N TYR A 100 -8.48 -10.54 3.16
CA TYR A 100 -8.10 -10.67 4.58
C TYR A 100 -7.72 -12.10 5.04
N ILE A 101 -7.30 -12.98 4.13
CA ILE A 101 -7.02 -14.38 4.44
C ILE A 101 -5.68 -14.53 5.16
N ASN A 102 -4.73 -13.62 4.93
CA ASN A 102 -3.42 -13.63 5.56
C ASN A 102 -3.00 -12.20 5.94
N ASN A 103 -2.65 -11.99 7.22
CA ASN A 103 -2.07 -10.73 7.67
C ASN A 103 -0.53 -10.79 7.55
N PRO A 104 0.10 -10.09 6.59
CA PRO A 104 1.56 -10.09 6.40
C PRO A 104 2.31 -9.36 7.53
N VAL A 105 1.61 -8.57 8.36
CA VAL A 105 2.16 -7.82 9.49
C VAL A 105 1.55 -8.31 10.81
N LYS A 106 1.99 -9.51 11.25
CA LYS A 106 1.51 -10.12 12.51
C LYS A 106 1.89 -9.33 13.77
N SER A 107 2.99 -8.59 13.71
CA SER A 107 3.44 -7.73 14.81
C SER A 107 4.30 -6.57 14.31
N PHE A 108 4.25 -5.47 15.06
CA PHE A 108 5.00 -4.24 14.84
C PHE A 108 5.68 -3.84 16.15
N ALA A 109 6.93 -3.39 16.11
CA ALA A 109 7.68 -3.03 17.31
C ALA A 109 8.48 -1.75 17.10
N PRO A 110 7.91 -0.57 17.39
CA PRO A 110 8.69 0.65 17.46
C PRO A 110 9.42 0.68 18.82
N ALA A 111 10.74 0.52 18.77
CA ALA A 111 11.69 0.66 19.87
C ALA A 111 11.47 -0.25 21.11
N TRP A 112 10.54 0.09 22.00
CA TRP A 112 10.43 -0.45 23.37
C TRP A 112 9.17 -1.28 23.63
N LYS A 113 8.25 -1.36 22.67
CA LYS A 113 7.01 -2.12 22.83
C LYS A 113 6.72 -2.88 21.55
N ARG A 114 6.45 -4.18 21.66
CA ARG A 114 5.97 -5.01 20.56
C ARG A 114 4.45 -5.05 20.62
N PHE A 115 3.83 -4.53 19.58
CA PHE A 115 2.41 -4.61 19.31
C PHE A 115 2.16 -5.84 18.47
N TYR A 116 1.24 -6.67 18.89
CA TYR A 116 0.78 -7.81 18.12
C TYR A 116 -0.53 -7.41 17.48
N GLY A 117 -0.72 -7.79 16.21
CA GLY A 117 -2.07 -7.79 15.66
C GLY A 117 -2.93 -8.71 16.53
N PRO A 118 -4.24 -8.43 16.66
CA PRO A 118 -5.08 -9.23 17.54
C PRO A 118 -5.07 -10.70 17.07
N GLU A 119 -4.77 -11.62 17.99
CA GLU A 119 -4.85 -13.07 17.72
C GLU A 119 -6.30 -13.48 17.42
N ASP A 120 -7.27 -12.80 18.05
CA ASP A 120 -8.72 -12.88 17.82
C ASP A 120 -9.33 -11.47 17.88
N GLY A 121 -9.52 -10.83 16.72
CA GLY A 121 -9.87 -9.40 16.55
C GLY A 121 -11.11 -8.83 17.23
N PHE A 122 -11.89 -9.61 17.98
CA PHE A 122 -13.16 -9.16 18.56
C PHE A 122 -13.52 -9.82 19.90
N GLN A 123 -12.60 -10.52 20.56
CA GLN A 123 -12.93 -11.14 21.84
C GLN A 123 -12.71 -10.18 23.01
N ASN A 124 -13.71 -10.07 23.89
CA ASN A 124 -13.72 -9.24 25.11
C ASN A 124 -13.77 -7.70 24.90
N VAL A 125 -14.22 -7.22 23.76
CA VAL A 125 -14.52 -5.79 23.54
C VAL A 125 -15.85 -5.43 24.20
N LYS A 126 -15.90 -4.41 25.04
CA LYS A 126 -17.18 -3.90 25.58
C LYS A 126 -17.97 -3.21 24.48
N PHE A 127 -19.29 -3.26 24.56
CA PHE A 127 -20.16 -2.61 23.58
C PHE A 127 -19.81 -1.13 23.33
N GLY A 128 -19.47 -0.37 24.38
CA GLY A 128 -19.03 1.03 24.24
C GLY A 128 -17.70 1.22 23.49
N GLU A 129 -16.75 0.29 23.66
CA GLU A 129 -15.47 0.29 22.94
C GLU A 129 -15.69 -0.04 21.46
N TYR A 130 -16.58 -1.00 21.16
CA TYR A 130 -16.99 -1.32 19.80
C TYR A 130 -17.68 -0.14 19.10
N VAL A 131 -18.63 0.51 19.78
CA VAL A 131 -19.32 1.72 19.25
C VAL A 131 -18.33 2.86 19.02
N THR A 132 -17.34 3.02 19.90
CA THR A 132 -16.31 4.06 19.76
C THR A 132 -15.40 3.76 18.57
N ALA A 133 -14.93 2.52 18.42
CA ALA A 133 -14.13 2.10 17.27
C ALA A 133 -14.90 2.27 15.95
N LEU A 134 -16.17 1.88 15.92
CA LEU A 134 -17.05 2.13 14.77
C LEU A 134 -17.21 3.62 14.48
N ARG A 135 -17.41 4.46 15.51
CA ARG A 135 -17.54 5.91 15.32
C ARG A 135 -16.27 6.49 14.73
N ILE A 136 -15.10 6.17 15.29
CA ILE A 136 -13.80 6.65 14.80
C ILE A 136 -13.56 6.15 13.36
N PHE A 137 -13.94 4.92 13.05
CA PHE A 137 -13.85 4.37 11.70
C PHE A 137 -14.75 5.13 10.71
N LEU A 138 -15.99 5.42 11.09
CA LEU A 138 -16.92 6.20 10.27
C LEU A 138 -16.43 7.64 10.08
N GLU A 139 -15.93 8.27 11.15
CA GLU A 139 -15.34 9.61 11.10
C GLU A 139 -14.12 9.65 10.17
N PHE A 140 -13.22 8.68 10.26
CA PHE A 140 -12.07 8.56 9.36
C PHE A 140 -12.51 8.32 7.91
N SER A 141 -13.50 7.46 7.69
CA SER A 141 -14.02 7.17 6.35
C SER A 141 -14.66 8.41 5.70
N ALA A 142 -15.25 9.31 6.50
CA ALA A 142 -15.83 10.56 6.00
C ALA A 142 -14.78 11.66 5.84
N ASN A 143 -13.84 11.74 6.79
CA ASN A 143 -12.83 12.81 6.88
C ASN A 143 -11.46 12.22 7.25
N PRO A 144 -10.69 11.68 6.29
CA PRO A 144 -9.40 11.05 6.57
C PRO A 144 -8.41 12.02 7.22
N SER A 145 -7.84 11.64 8.38
CA SER A 145 -6.80 12.43 9.06
C SER A 145 -5.81 11.55 9.83
N TYR A 146 -4.62 12.09 10.08
CA TYR A 146 -3.57 11.37 10.81
C TYR A 146 -3.95 11.08 12.26
N ASP A 147 -4.59 12.04 12.92
CA ASP A 147 -5.00 11.90 14.32
C ASP A 147 -6.07 10.81 14.49
N LEU A 148 -7.02 10.73 13.55
CA LEU A 148 -8.03 9.66 13.52
C LEU A 148 -7.41 8.30 13.23
N LEU A 149 -6.40 8.23 12.34
CA LEU A 149 -5.67 6.99 12.09
C LEU A 149 -4.93 6.49 13.34
N LEU A 150 -4.29 7.38 14.10
CA LEU A 150 -3.66 7.02 15.37
C LEU A 150 -4.68 6.46 16.36
N GLN A 151 -5.85 7.08 16.48
CA GLN A 151 -6.93 6.60 17.35
C GLN A 151 -7.48 5.23 16.93
N LEU A 152 -7.46 4.87 15.65
CA LEU A 152 -7.84 3.52 15.17
C LEU A 152 -6.82 2.43 15.54
N THR A 153 -5.60 2.81 15.89
CA THR A 153 -4.50 1.88 16.19
C THR A 153 -4.19 1.74 17.68
N ALA A 154 -4.83 2.54 18.52
CA ALA A 154 -4.69 2.55 19.99
C ALA A 154 -5.67 1.59 20.65
#